data_AF-A0AA43W4L7-F1
#
_entry.id   AF-A0AA43W4L7-F1
#
_cell.length_a   1.000
_cell.length_b   1.000
_cell.length_c   1.000
_cell.angle_alpha   90.00
_cell.angle_beta   90.00
_cell.angle_gamma   90.00
#
_symmetry.space_group_name_H-M   'P 1'
#
loop_
_entity.id
_entity.type
_entity.pdbx_description
1 polymer ?
#
loop_
_entity_poly.entity_id
_entity_poly.type
_entity_poly.pdbx_seq_one_letter_code
_entity_poly.pdbx_strand_id
1 'polypeptide(L)'
;TRLSQLQNDDHTVKDAAYVHTDNNYSNEEKTKVSDSLRLKEYVDVESLAALPSSPYNLRFKYTSKSPQAINFADIASVPEMQEFYLSILNSSGSDFDQPVPNGSGWQSEESSVTLPNGKPTGVSLKKEHGIIVVRV
;
A
#
# COMPACT_ATOMS: atom_id res chain seq x y z
N THR A 1 -42.11 -9.08 59.76
CA THR A 1 -41.38 -8.82 58.49
C THR A 1 -41.34 -7.35 58.23
N ARG A 2 -40.15 -6.78 58.02
CA ARG A 2 -39.92 -5.69 57.06
C ARG A 2 -38.41 -5.60 56.84
N LEU A 3 -37.98 -6.41 55.88
CA LEU A 3 -36.75 -6.23 55.13
C LEU A 3 -36.92 -4.90 54.40
N SER A 4 -36.61 -3.78 55.04
CA SER A 4 -36.64 -2.48 54.38
C SER A 4 -35.45 -2.43 53.43
N GLN A 5 -35.69 -2.95 52.23
CA GLN A 5 -35.18 -2.40 51.00
C GLN A 5 -33.67 -2.16 50.99
N LEU A 6 -32.89 -3.24 51.02
CA LEU A 6 -31.78 -3.31 50.08
C LEU A 6 -32.40 -3.35 48.68
N GLN A 7 -32.73 -2.17 48.14
CA GLN A 7 -32.97 -2.01 46.70
C GLN A 7 -31.62 -2.15 45.99
N ASN A 8 -31.08 -3.36 46.02
CA ASN A 8 -30.06 -3.78 45.08
C ASN A 8 -30.80 -4.58 44.00
N ASP A 9 -31.77 -3.91 43.36
CA ASP A 9 -32.65 -4.46 42.31
C ASP A 9 -31.95 -4.54 40.94
N ASP A 10 -30.66 -4.26 40.93
CA ASP A 10 -29.80 -4.34 39.77
C ASP A 10 -28.56 -5.11 40.26
N HIS A 11 -28.28 -6.28 39.69
CA HIS A 11 -27.11 -7.11 40.06
C HIS A 11 -25.78 -6.46 39.62
N THR A 12 -25.75 -5.13 39.56
CA THR A 12 -24.65 -4.31 39.11
C THR A 12 -24.22 -3.41 40.27
N VAL A 13 -22.96 -3.56 40.67
CA VAL A 13 -22.31 -2.63 41.58
C VAL A 13 -22.11 -1.33 40.82
N LYS A 14 -22.90 -0.30 41.15
CA LYS A 14 -22.74 1.05 40.60
C LYS A 14 -21.82 1.85 41.51
N ASP A 15 -20.52 1.78 41.24
CA ASP A 15 -19.57 2.68 41.87
C ASP A 15 -19.66 4.05 41.18
N ALA A 16 -20.22 5.04 41.86
CA ALA A 16 -20.39 6.40 41.33
C ALA A 16 -19.04 7.10 41.05
N ALA A 17 -17.94 6.60 41.64
CA ALA A 17 -16.58 7.08 41.37
C ALA A 17 -15.90 6.33 40.23
N TYR A 18 -16.53 5.29 39.67
CA TYR A 18 -15.97 4.53 38.56
C TYR A 18 -16.04 5.32 37.26
N VAL A 19 -14.95 6.03 36.97
CA VAL A 19 -14.75 6.68 35.68
C VAL A 19 -14.29 5.64 34.69
N HIS A 20 -15.13 5.32 33.69
CA HIS A 20 -14.66 4.61 32.51
C HIS A 20 -13.68 5.52 31.77
N THR A 21 -12.39 5.40 32.03
CA THR A 21 -11.36 5.93 31.14
C THR A 21 -11.31 4.98 29.94
N ASP A 22 -12.32 5.07 29.07
CA ASP A 22 -12.41 4.27 27.83
C ASP A 22 -11.25 4.53 26.86
N ASN A 23 -10.42 5.52 27.17
CA ASN A 23 -9.22 5.88 26.45
C ASN A 23 -7.99 5.04 26.86
N ASN A 24 -8.10 3.71 26.78
CA ASN A 24 -7.02 2.76 27.08
C ASN A 24 -5.88 2.74 26.05
N TYR A 25 -5.97 3.53 24.99
CA TYR A 25 -4.96 3.61 23.94
C TYR A 25 -4.31 4.99 23.94
N SER A 26 -2.98 5.01 23.89
CA SER A 26 -2.23 6.22 23.61
C SER A 26 -2.55 6.74 22.20
N ASN A 27 -2.28 8.03 21.94
CA ASN A 27 -2.44 8.59 20.60
C ASN A 27 -1.60 7.83 19.56
N GLU A 28 -0.44 7.31 19.96
CA GLU A 28 0.43 6.50 19.11
C GLU A 28 -0.21 5.16 18.75
N GLU A 29 -0.86 4.49 19.70
CA GLU A 29 -1.55 3.22 19.48
C GLU A 29 -2.78 3.41 18.59
N LYS A 30 -3.52 4.50 18.77
CA LYS A 30 -4.65 4.85 17.90
C LYS A 30 -4.22 5.11 16.46
N THR A 31 -3.09 5.78 16.27
CA THR A 31 -2.50 5.98 14.93
C THR A 31 -2.12 4.64 14.31
N LYS A 32 -1.44 3.75 15.05
CA LYS A 32 -1.09 2.40 14.57
C LYS A 32 -2.31 1.57 14.19
N VAL A 33 -3.39 1.63 14.98
CA VAL A 33 -4.66 0.95 14.66
C VAL A 33 -5.29 1.54 13.40
N SER A 34 -5.29 2.87 13.26
CA SER A 34 -5.83 3.55 12.09
C SER A 34 -5.05 3.21 10.81
N ASP A 35 -3.71 3.18 10.89
CA ASP A 35 -2.84 2.78 9.78
C ASP A 35 -2.98 1.29 9.43
N SER A 36 -3.22 0.44 10.42
CA SER A 36 -3.43 -1.00 10.21
C SER A 36 -4.79 -1.33 9.59
N LEU A 37 -5.82 -0.52 9.86
CA LEU A 37 -7.17 -0.71 9.35
C LEU A 37 -7.38 -0.13 7.94
N ARG A 38 -6.46 0.70 7.45
CA ARG A 38 -6.46 1.11 6.05
C ARG A 38 -6.14 -0.10 5.18
N LEU A 39 -7.12 -0.55 4.40
CA LEU A 39 -6.88 -1.42 3.23
C LEU A 39 -5.76 -0.75 2.44
N LYS A 40 -4.59 -1.41 2.28
CA LYS A 40 -3.37 -0.83 1.68
C LYS A 40 -3.71 -0.21 0.33
N GLU A 41 -4.04 1.06 0.38
CA GLU A 41 -4.65 1.81 -0.70
C GLU A 41 -3.64 1.88 -1.83
N TYR A 42 -4.11 1.64 -3.04
CA TYR A 42 -3.29 1.90 -4.21
C TYR A 42 -2.87 3.36 -4.18
N VAL A 43 -1.57 3.62 -4.24
CA VAL A 43 -1.07 4.99 -4.42
C VAL A 43 -0.96 5.26 -5.91
N ASP A 44 -1.71 6.26 -6.37
CA ASP A 44 -1.56 6.80 -7.71
C ASP A 44 -0.24 7.58 -7.78
N VAL A 45 0.67 7.11 -8.61
CA VAL A 45 1.96 7.74 -8.86
C VAL A 45 1.89 8.64 -10.09
N GLU A 46 2.55 9.78 -10.03
CA GLU A 46 2.56 10.75 -11.12
C GLU A 46 3.54 10.40 -12.24
N SER A 47 4.53 9.54 -11.95
CA SER A 47 5.61 9.16 -12.87
C SER A 47 6.13 7.76 -12.56
N LEU A 48 6.39 6.96 -13.60
CA LEU A 48 7.10 5.69 -13.46
C LEU A 48 8.60 5.88 -13.22
N ALA A 49 9.15 7.05 -13.54
CA ALA A 49 10.58 7.34 -13.40
C ALA A 49 11.00 7.69 -11.95
N ALA A 50 10.05 7.79 -11.03
CA ALA A 50 10.30 8.16 -9.63
C ALA A 50 9.29 7.50 -8.69
N LEU A 51 9.24 6.16 -8.69
CA LEU A 51 8.37 5.40 -7.80
C LEU A 51 8.78 5.58 -6.33
N PRO A 52 7.81 5.68 -5.40
CA PRO A 52 8.11 5.72 -3.98
C PRO A 52 8.48 4.32 -3.47
N SER A 53 9.33 4.25 -2.44
CA SER A 53 9.67 2.99 -1.75
C SER A 53 8.66 2.59 -0.67
N SER A 54 7.53 3.30 -0.59
CA SER A 54 6.36 3.03 0.25
C SER A 54 5.16 3.75 -0.35
N PRO A 55 3.97 3.13 -0.50
CA PRO A 55 3.51 1.81 -0.07
C PRO A 55 3.67 0.69 -1.13
N TYR A 56 3.15 -0.51 -0.82
CA TYR A 56 3.28 -1.75 -1.62
C TYR A 56 2.54 -1.72 -2.96
N ASN A 57 1.38 -1.06 -3.04
CA ASN A 57 0.49 -1.09 -4.21
C ASN A 57 0.55 0.26 -4.92
N LEU A 58 1.07 0.27 -6.15
CA LEU A 58 1.25 1.48 -6.96
C LEU A 58 0.33 1.42 -8.18
N ARG A 59 -0.21 2.56 -8.59
CA ARG A 59 -1.00 2.71 -9.81
C ARG A 59 -0.45 3.83 -10.66
N PHE A 60 -0.30 3.56 -11.94
CA PHE A 60 0.05 4.58 -12.92
C PHE A 60 -0.93 4.52 -14.09
N LYS A 61 -1.28 5.69 -14.65
CA LYS A 61 -2.18 5.79 -15.80
C LYS A 61 -1.53 6.57 -16.93
N TYR A 62 -1.39 5.93 -18.08
CA TYR A 62 -1.04 6.60 -19.32
C TYR A 62 -2.25 7.28 -19.93
N THR A 63 -2.14 8.58 -20.21
CA THR A 63 -3.12 9.34 -21.01
C THR A 63 -2.65 9.54 -22.45
N SER A 64 -1.37 9.32 -22.74
CA SER A 64 -0.76 9.39 -24.06
C SER A 64 0.31 8.31 -24.23
N LYS A 65 0.70 8.02 -25.47
CA LYS A 65 1.72 7.02 -25.81
C LYS A 65 3.13 7.57 -25.64
N SER A 66 3.59 7.67 -24.40
CA SER A 66 4.93 8.15 -24.07
C SER A 66 5.53 7.28 -22.97
N PRO A 67 6.09 6.09 -23.31
CA PRO A 67 6.65 5.17 -22.33
C PRO A 67 7.69 5.84 -21.43
N GLN A 68 7.68 5.52 -20.15
CA GLN A 68 8.61 6.05 -19.15
C GLN A 68 9.44 4.89 -18.60
N ALA A 69 10.73 5.12 -18.35
CA ALA A 69 11.52 4.12 -17.65
C ALA A 69 10.95 3.90 -16.24
N ILE A 70 10.79 2.64 -15.82
CA ILE A 70 10.43 2.31 -14.45
C ILE A 70 11.66 2.50 -13.58
N ASN A 71 11.58 3.37 -12.58
CA ASN A 71 12.66 3.60 -11.64
C ASN A 71 12.11 4.07 -10.28
N PHE A 72 12.79 3.72 -9.19
CA PHE A 72 12.51 4.29 -7.87
C PHE A 72 13.15 5.67 -7.74
N ALA A 73 12.49 6.58 -7.02
CA ALA A 73 13.04 7.89 -6.70
C ALA A 73 14.37 7.77 -5.94
N ASP A 74 14.45 6.78 -5.04
CA ASP A 74 15.68 6.34 -4.41
C ASP A 74 15.65 4.81 -4.23
N ILE A 75 16.46 4.10 -5.03
CA ILE A 75 16.58 2.64 -5.01
C ILE A 75 17.24 2.12 -3.72
N ALA A 76 18.05 2.95 -3.05
CA ALA A 76 18.69 2.59 -1.79
C ALA A 76 17.65 2.53 -0.65
N SER A 77 16.63 3.40 -0.70
CA SER A 77 15.51 3.44 0.24
C SER A 77 14.52 2.29 0.09
N VAL A 78 14.64 1.44 -0.94
CA VAL A 78 13.82 0.24 -1.07
C VAL A 78 14.29 -0.82 -0.07
N PRO A 79 13.44 -1.32 0.84
CA PRO A 79 13.84 -2.37 1.79
C PRO A 79 14.14 -3.69 1.08
N GLU A 80 15.02 -4.50 1.67
CA GLU A 80 15.37 -5.83 1.13
C GLU A 80 14.18 -6.80 1.25
N MET A 81 14.01 -7.70 0.27
CA MET A 81 12.90 -8.67 0.17
C MET A 81 11.49 -8.05 0.09
N GLN A 82 11.40 -6.74 -0.06
CA GLN A 82 10.17 -5.99 -0.24
C GLN A 82 9.67 -6.13 -1.68
N GLU A 83 8.41 -6.55 -1.83
CA GLU A 83 7.73 -6.63 -3.12
C GLU A 83 6.69 -5.49 -3.26
N PHE A 84 6.64 -4.92 -4.46
CA PHE A 84 5.69 -3.90 -4.88
C PHE A 84 4.87 -4.44 -6.04
N TYR A 85 3.58 -4.15 -6.02
CA TYR A 85 2.69 -4.40 -7.14
C TYR A 85 2.38 -3.09 -7.85
N LEU A 86 2.86 -2.95 -9.09
CA LEU A 86 2.62 -1.79 -9.95
C LEU A 86 1.55 -2.14 -10.99
N SER A 87 0.39 -1.47 -10.90
CA SER A 87 -0.69 -1.59 -11.89
C SER A 87 -0.64 -0.42 -12.86
N ILE A 88 -0.34 -0.70 -14.13
CA ILE A 88 -0.24 0.29 -15.20
C ILE A 88 -1.49 0.24 -16.08
N LEU A 89 -2.30 1.30 -16.08
CA LEU A 89 -3.45 1.44 -16.97
C LEU A 89 -3.08 2.23 -18.22
N ASN A 90 -3.20 1.61 -19.40
CA ASN A 90 -3.10 2.32 -20.66
C ASN A 90 -4.46 2.93 -21.05
N SER A 91 -4.56 4.25 -21.11
CA SER A 91 -5.72 4.99 -21.64
C SER A 91 -5.32 5.92 -22.80
N SER A 92 -4.28 5.57 -23.55
CA SER A 92 -3.73 6.36 -24.66
C SER A 92 -4.45 6.17 -26.00
N GLY A 93 -5.43 5.26 -26.07
CA GLY A 93 -6.26 5.03 -27.26
C GLY A 93 -5.82 3.86 -28.14
N SER A 94 -4.66 3.24 -27.89
CA SER A 94 -4.25 1.97 -28.50
C SER A 94 -3.10 1.32 -27.74
N ASP A 95 -2.84 0.05 -28.05
CA ASP A 95 -1.81 -0.74 -27.39
C ASP A 95 -0.41 -0.14 -27.66
N PHE A 96 0.49 -0.28 -26.69
CA PHE A 96 1.91 0.04 -26.85
C PHE A 96 2.76 -0.72 -25.84
N ASP A 97 4.06 -0.84 -26.10
CA ASP A 97 4.97 -1.57 -25.24
C ASP A 97 5.63 -0.66 -24.19
N GLN A 98 5.59 -1.10 -22.95
CA GLN A 98 6.27 -0.50 -21.81
C GLN A 98 7.64 -1.16 -21.64
N PRO A 99 8.77 -0.42 -21.75
CA PRO A 99 10.09 -0.97 -21.51
C PRO A 99 10.24 -1.41 -20.04
N VAL A 100 10.92 -2.53 -19.83
CA VAL A 100 11.23 -3.09 -18.51
C VAL A 100 12.73 -2.88 -18.24
N PRO A 101 13.13 -2.34 -17.07
CA PRO A 101 14.53 -2.06 -16.79
C PRO A 101 15.34 -3.35 -16.59
N ASN A 102 16.53 -3.40 -17.20
CA ASN A 102 17.50 -4.48 -17.02
C ASN A 102 18.91 -3.87 -16.99
N GLY A 103 19.77 -4.31 -16.05
CA GLY A 103 21.15 -3.80 -15.92
C GLY A 103 21.53 -3.36 -14.51
N SER A 104 22.26 -2.25 -14.35
CA SER A 104 22.82 -1.86 -13.05
C SER A 104 21.74 -1.62 -11.99
N GLY A 105 21.61 -2.55 -11.04
CA GLY A 105 20.61 -2.50 -9.97
C GLY A 105 19.23 -3.06 -10.34
N TRP A 106 19.08 -3.59 -11.57
CA TRP A 106 17.82 -4.11 -12.10
C TRP A 106 18.01 -5.44 -12.84
N GLN A 107 17.08 -6.36 -12.66
CA GLN A 107 17.08 -7.64 -13.36
C GLN A 107 15.68 -7.95 -13.87
N SER A 108 15.55 -8.22 -15.16
CA SER A 108 14.32 -8.69 -15.79
C SER A 108 14.62 -9.79 -16.81
N GLU A 109 13.65 -10.69 -17.04
CA GLU A 109 13.74 -11.70 -18.11
C GLU A 109 13.26 -11.11 -19.44
N GLU A 110 12.31 -10.17 -19.37
CA GLU A 110 11.71 -9.48 -20.50
C GLU A 110 12.33 -8.10 -20.70
N SER A 111 12.38 -7.64 -21.96
CA SER A 111 12.79 -6.27 -22.30
C SER A 111 11.63 -5.28 -22.31
N SER A 112 10.39 -5.77 -22.40
CA SER A 112 9.18 -4.95 -22.45
C SER A 112 7.93 -5.78 -22.16
N VAL A 113 6.84 -5.11 -21.78
CA VAL A 113 5.49 -5.68 -21.63
C VAL A 113 4.49 -4.88 -22.48
N THR A 114 3.63 -5.58 -23.21
CA THR A 114 2.56 -4.93 -23.99
C THR A 114 1.45 -4.45 -23.07
N LEU A 115 1.11 -3.16 -23.16
CA LEU A 115 0.01 -2.55 -22.43
C LEU A 115 -1.25 -2.43 -23.31
N PRO A 116 -2.24 -3.33 -23.18
CA PRO A 116 -3.50 -3.23 -23.91
C PRO A 116 -4.29 -1.97 -23.52
N ASN A 117 -4.85 -1.26 -24.50
CA ASN A 117 -5.65 -0.08 -24.25
C ASN A 117 -6.91 -0.40 -23.45
N GLY A 118 -7.19 0.42 -22.44
CA GLY A 118 -8.34 0.31 -21.56
C GLY A 118 -8.22 -0.74 -20.46
N LYS A 119 -7.10 -1.46 -20.35
CA LYS A 119 -6.89 -2.51 -19.34
C LYS A 119 -5.65 -2.23 -18.49
N PRO A 120 -5.71 -2.54 -17.18
CA PRO A 120 -4.52 -2.50 -16.33
C PRO A 120 -3.62 -3.72 -16.63
N THR A 121 -2.31 -3.50 -16.61
CA THR A 121 -1.27 -4.53 -16.66
C THR A 121 -0.50 -4.50 -15.35
N GLY A 122 -0.30 -5.66 -14.73
CA GLY A 122 0.45 -5.77 -13.48
C GLY A 122 1.93 -5.98 -13.73
N VAL A 123 2.77 -5.35 -12.92
CA VAL A 123 4.22 -5.54 -12.89
C VAL A 123 4.64 -5.74 -11.43
N SER A 124 5.35 -6.82 -11.13
CA SER A 124 5.95 -7.03 -9.82
C SER A 124 7.37 -6.48 -9.80
N LEU A 125 7.69 -5.72 -8.75
CA LEU A 125 9.02 -5.18 -8.47
C LEU A 125 9.45 -5.68 -7.10
N LYS A 126 10.53 -6.45 -7.00
CA LYS A 126 11.00 -6.98 -5.72
C LYS A 126 12.49 -6.76 -5.54
N LYS A 127 12.91 -6.27 -4.38
CA LYS A 127 14.34 -6.18 -4.06
C LYS A 127 14.86 -7.53 -3.58
N GLU A 128 15.78 -8.12 -4.33
CA GLU A 128 16.46 -9.38 -4.02
C GLU A 128 17.98 -9.20 -4.12
N HIS A 129 18.67 -9.40 -3.01
CA HIS A 129 20.11 -9.23 -2.83
C HIS A 129 20.66 -7.90 -3.35
N GLY A 130 19.96 -6.80 -3.06
CA GLY A 130 20.38 -5.45 -3.48
C GLY A 130 20.07 -5.09 -4.94
N ILE A 131 19.41 -5.97 -5.70
CA ILE A 131 18.96 -5.75 -7.08
C ILE A 131 17.42 -5.73 -7.10
N ILE A 132 16.81 -4.88 -7.91
CA ILE A 132 15.37 -4.93 -8.16
C ILE A 132 15.09 -5.93 -9.27
N VAL A 133 14.45 -7.04 -8.92
CA VAL A 133 13.93 -8.04 -9.84
C VAL A 133 12.55 -7.61 -10.31
N VAL A 134 12.36 -7.57 -11.62
CA VAL A 134 11.10 -7.20 -12.27
C VAL A 134 10.49 -8.43 -12.95
N ARG A 135 9.18 -8.62 -12.75
CA ARG A 135 8.41 -9.71 -13.38
C ARG A 135 7.11 -9.14 -13.95
N VAL A 136 6.77 -9.53 -15.18
CA VAL A 136 5.61 -9.04 -15.94
C VAL A 136 4.68 -10.16 -16.39
#